data_AF-A0A820ZYC2-F1
#
_entry.id   AF-A0A820ZYC2-F1
#
_cell.length_a   1.000
_cell.length_b   1.000
_cell.length_c   1.000
_cell.angle_alpha   90.00
_cell.angle_beta   90.00
_cell.angle_gamma   90.00
#
_symmetry.space_group_name_H-M   'P 1'
#
loop_
_entity.id
_entity.type
_entity.pdbx_description
1 polymer ?
#
loop_
_entity_poly.entity_id
_entity_poly.type
_entity_poly.pdbx_seq_one_letter_code
_entity_poly.pdbx_strand_id
1 'polypeptide(L)'
;MSTSKPVEWVSALIERFEDQLPIKCGELTNPMRSNLEQNKECLIALSRFKFSLVINGLTDILKTIDNTRFGGYDQEKNIYESYLIVLDAVEQCLANTKDLSTSRLDEAIYVNKLLPVVCKLLNVPGDGITVQQVRQLASNVLFALSVNNFGTLFSKVVSRLECLIASGDETCEAGDLDLIQHMNVDMLKLTRLLNEEVQKWRLLKKFHHTELVKSVEKAIWNWLDTYPEEFTDLQKRPNAELSDNCEKLFELLDSFGEANRRKVQYVWPLQMMLLVLCPIILEELVYALEKGGP
;
A
#
# COMPACT_ATOMS: atom_id res chain seq x y z
N MET A 1 14.37 -31.50 -24.49
CA MET A 1 15.32 -31.14 -23.40
C MET A 1 15.88 -29.71 -23.55
N SER A 2 15.14 -28.74 -24.10
CA SER A 2 15.66 -27.38 -24.40
C SER A 2 15.06 -26.25 -23.57
N THR A 3 14.09 -26.52 -22.69
CA THR A 3 13.37 -25.48 -21.91
C THR A 3 13.88 -25.30 -20.48
N SER A 4 14.75 -26.18 -19.95
CA SER A 4 15.20 -26.11 -18.55
C SER A 4 16.31 -25.09 -18.31
N LYS A 5 17.25 -24.95 -19.24
CA LYS A 5 18.43 -24.07 -19.09
C LYS A 5 18.09 -22.62 -18.76
N PRO A 6 17.10 -21.96 -19.40
CA PRO A 6 16.73 -20.59 -19.04
C PRO A 6 16.16 -20.46 -17.62
N VAL A 7 15.49 -21.49 -17.10
CA VAL A 7 14.97 -21.50 -15.72
C VAL A 7 16.12 -21.69 -14.73
N GLU A 8 17.00 -22.65 -14.99
CA GLU A 8 18.19 -22.93 -14.19
C GLU A 8 19.09 -21.69 -14.04
N TRP A 9 19.29 -20.92 -15.11
CA TRP A 9 20.09 -19.70 -15.07
C TRP A 9 19.46 -18.59 -14.23
N VAL A 10 18.14 -18.41 -14.33
CA VAL A 10 17.42 -17.44 -13.49
C VAL A 10 17.49 -17.87 -12.03
N SER A 11 17.30 -19.15 -11.72
CA SER A 11 17.45 -19.69 -10.37
C SER A 11 18.86 -19.50 -9.81
N ALA A 12 19.90 -19.79 -10.60
CA ALA A 12 21.29 -19.57 -10.17
C ALA A 12 21.61 -18.09 -9.94
N LEU A 13 21.02 -17.18 -10.72
CA LEU A 13 21.15 -15.75 -10.50
C LEU A 13 20.44 -15.29 -9.22
N ILE A 14 19.24 -15.82 -8.92
CA ILE A 14 18.52 -15.57 -7.67
C ILE A 14 19.36 -16.04 -6.47
N GLU A 15 19.91 -17.24 -6.53
CA GLU A 15 20.76 -17.81 -5.47
C GLU A 15 22.01 -16.95 -5.24
N ARG A 16 22.70 -16.56 -6.33
CA ARG A 16 23.85 -15.66 -6.25
C ARG A 16 23.50 -14.29 -5.66
N PHE A 17 22.34 -13.75 -6.04
CA PHE A 17 21.85 -12.49 -5.50
C PHE A 17 21.59 -12.60 -4.00
N GLU A 18 20.93 -13.69 -3.56
CA GLU A 18 20.67 -13.96 -2.14
C GLU A 18 21.97 -14.08 -1.35
N ASP A 19 22.95 -14.86 -1.84
CA ASP A 19 24.24 -15.11 -1.18
C ASP A 19 25.06 -13.85 -0.94
N GLN A 20 24.85 -12.80 -1.75
CA GLN A 20 25.56 -11.52 -1.65
C GLN A 20 24.86 -10.49 -0.77
N LEU A 21 23.70 -10.81 -0.19
CA LEU A 21 22.98 -9.87 0.68
C LEU A 21 23.75 -9.60 1.99
N PRO A 22 23.63 -8.39 2.57
CA PRO A 22 24.26 -8.05 3.85
C PRO A 22 23.96 -9.04 4.98
N ILE A 23 22.78 -9.66 5.00
CA ILE A 23 22.40 -10.67 6.00
C ILE A 23 23.29 -11.93 5.96
N LYS A 24 23.88 -12.25 4.80
CA LYS A 24 24.80 -13.41 4.62
C LYS A 24 26.27 -12.99 4.63
N CYS A 25 26.58 -11.86 4.00
CA CYS A 25 27.96 -11.42 3.78
C CYS A 25 28.48 -10.40 4.83
N GLY A 26 27.61 -9.78 5.62
CA GLY A 26 27.96 -8.67 6.51
C GLY A 26 28.23 -7.38 5.73
N GLU A 27 29.18 -6.57 6.22
CA GLU A 27 29.53 -5.29 5.57
C GLU A 27 30.07 -5.49 4.14
N LEU A 28 29.43 -4.81 3.18
CA LEU A 28 29.76 -4.93 1.77
C LEU A 28 30.89 -3.97 1.38
N THR A 29 31.95 -4.53 0.77
CA THR A 29 32.97 -3.74 0.08
C THR A 29 32.42 -3.11 -1.21
N ASN A 30 33.05 -2.06 -1.74
CA ASN A 30 32.62 -1.41 -2.99
C ASN A 30 32.46 -2.38 -4.17
N PRO A 31 33.40 -3.33 -4.42
CA PRO A 31 33.22 -4.33 -5.49
C PRO A 31 32.03 -5.26 -5.25
N MET A 32 31.76 -5.67 -4.00
CA MET A 32 30.62 -6.52 -3.66
C MET A 32 29.30 -5.79 -3.90
N ARG A 33 29.21 -4.52 -3.48
CA ARG A 33 28.04 -3.67 -3.73
C ARG A 33 27.76 -3.51 -5.22
N SER A 34 28.79 -3.25 -6.03
CA SER A 34 28.64 -3.16 -7.48
C SER A 34 28.18 -4.48 -8.12
N ASN A 35 28.65 -5.63 -7.61
CA ASN A 35 28.22 -6.93 -8.12
C ASN A 35 26.76 -7.23 -7.77
N LEU A 36 26.37 -6.91 -6.54
CA LEU A 36 25.00 -7.07 -6.04
C LEU A 36 24.01 -6.21 -6.85
N GLU A 37 24.36 -4.95 -7.09
CA GLU A 37 23.57 -4.04 -7.93
C GLU A 37 23.44 -4.56 -9.37
N GLN A 38 24.53 -5.08 -9.95
CA GLN A 38 24.47 -5.68 -11.28
C GLN A 38 23.54 -6.91 -11.32
N ASN A 39 23.59 -7.77 -10.29
CA ASN A 39 22.70 -8.93 -10.19
C ASN A 39 21.23 -8.50 -10.02
N LYS A 40 20.97 -7.45 -9.24
CA LYS A 40 19.65 -6.84 -9.05
C LYS A 40 19.08 -6.36 -10.40
N GLU A 41 19.84 -5.54 -11.13
CA GLU A 41 19.44 -5.03 -12.45
C GLU A 41 19.16 -6.16 -13.46
N CYS A 42 19.99 -7.21 -13.45
CA CYS A 42 19.76 -8.40 -14.28
C CYS A 42 18.44 -9.10 -13.92
N LEU A 43 18.12 -9.26 -12.64
CA LEU A 43 16.85 -9.86 -12.19
C LEU A 43 15.65 -8.99 -12.62
N ILE A 44 15.75 -7.68 -12.46
CA ILE A 44 14.72 -6.73 -12.91
C ILE A 44 14.50 -6.84 -14.42
N ALA A 45 15.57 -6.88 -15.22
CA ALA A 45 15.46 -7.06 -16.67
C ALA A 45 14.83 -8.41 -17.05
N LEU A 46 15.22 -9.49 -16.35
CA LEU A 46 14.68 -10.84 -16.58
C LEU A 46 13.22 -10.96 -16.15
N SER A 47 12.75 -10.18 -15.18
CA SER A 47 11.35 -10.17 -14.74
C SER A 47 10.38 -9.85 -15.88
N ARG A 48 10.82 -9.11 -16.91
CA ARG A 48 10.02 -8.82 -18.11
C ARG A 48 9.66 -10.07 -18.92
N PHE A 49 10.46 -11.12 -18.82
CA PHE A 49 10.29 -12.37 -19.56
C PHE A 49 9.89 -13.56 -18.67
N LYS A 50 10.32 -13.53 -17.40
CA LYS A 50 10.15 -14.62 -16.42
C LYS A 50 9.61 -14.08 -15.09
N PHE A 51 8.60 -13.21 -15.17
CA PHE A 51 8.02 -12.47 -14.05
C PHE A 51 7.75 -13.34 -12.82
N SER A 52 6.91 -14.38 -12.95
CA SER A 52 6.53 -15.22 -11.81
C SER A 52 7.70 -15.95 -11.17
N LEU A 53 8.71 -16.36 -11.95
CA LEU A 53 9.90 -17.03 -11.44
C LEU A 53 10.77 -16.07 -10.63
N VAL A 54 11.00 -14.86 -11.16
CA VAL A 54 11.79 -13.82 -10.48
C VAL A 54 11.09 -13.34 -9.22
N ILE A 55 9.81 -12.97 -9.30
CA ILE A 55 9.05 -12.52 -8.12
C ILE A 55 8.95 -13.61 -7.07
N ASN A 56 8.71 -14.88 -7.45
CA ASN A 56 8.70 -15.96 -6.47
C ASN A 56 10.06 -16.13 -5.79
N GLY A 57 11.16 -16.08 -6.55
CA GLY A 57 12.50 -16.12 -5.99
C GLY A 57 12.78 -15.00 -5.00
N LEU A 58 12.49 -13.75 -5.38
CA LEU A 58 12.64 -12.59 -4.49
C LEU A 58 11.74 -12.68 -3.26
N THR A 59 10.51 -13.21 -3.42
CA THR A 59 9.58 -13.42 -2.30
C THR A 59 10.09 -14.49 -1.34
N ASP A 60 10.66 -15.58 -1.87
CA ASP A 60 11.25 -16.64 -1.05
C ASP A 60 12.49 -16.10 -0.29
N ILE A 61 13.31 -15.23 -0.90
CA ILE A 61 14.39 -14.50 -0.22
C ILE A 61 13.85 -13.63 0.93
N LEU A 62 12.80 -12.82 0.69
CA LEU A 62 12.18 -12.01 1.74
C LEU A 62 11.71 -12.86 2.93
N LYS A 63 11.14 -14.05 2.65
CA LYS A 63 10.76 -14.99 3.70
C LYS A 63 11.96 -15.57 4.45
N THR A 64 13.07 -15.84 3.76
CA THR A 64 14.31 -16.28 4.41
C THR A 64 14.81 -15.20 5.38
N ILE A 65 14.83 -13.94 4.94
CA ILE A 65 15.18 -12.79 5.79
C ILE A 65 14.24 -12.72 7.00
N ASP A 66 12.93 -12.87 6.79
CA ASP A 66 11.93 -12.78 7.86
C ASP A 66 12.03 -13.86 8.95
N ASN A 67 12.40 -15.07 8.54
CA ASN A 67 12.58 -16.20 9.44
C ASN A 67 13.94 -16.18 10.17
N THR A 68 14.84 -15.30 9.76
CA THR A 68 16.19 -15.24 10.30
C THR A 68 16.17 -14.61 11.70
N ARG A 69 16.46 -15.42 12.73
CA ARG A 69 16.51 -14.99 14.13
C ARG A 69 17.94 -14.70 14.54
N PHE A 70 18.31 -13.43 14.70
CA PHE A 70 19.63 -13.05 15.17
C PHE A 70 19.54 -11.88 16.17
N GLY A 71 20.35 -11.96 17.23
CA GLY A 71 20.36 -11.02 18.34
C GLY A 71 21.69 -10.28 18.40
N GLY A 72 21.75 -9.12 17.75
CA GLY A 72 22.90 -8.21 17.75
C GLY A 72 22.65 -6.99 16.87
N TYR A 73 23.18 -5.83 17.27
CA TYR A 73 22.94 -4.55 16.57
C TYR A 73 23.41 -4.58 15.10
N ASP A 74 24.59 -5.11 14.83
CA ASP A 74 25.12 -5.22 13.46
C ASP A 74 24.30 -6.19 12.59
N GLN A 75 23.71 -7.22 13.20
CA GLN A 75 22.86 -8.18 12.51
C GLN A 75 21.49 -7.57 12.16
N GLU A 76 20.91 -6.78 13.06
CA GLU A 76 19.67 -6.05 12.80
C GLU A 76 19.84 -5.05 11.64
N LYS A 77 20.94 -4.31 11.64
CA LYS A 77 21.30 -3.41 10.52
C LYS A 77 21.36 -4.18 9.19
N ASN A 78 22.04 -5.33 9.16
CA ASN A 78 22.18 -6.15 7.96
C ASN A 78 20.85 -6.74 7.48
N ILE A 79 19.93 -7.07 8.40
CA ILE A 79 18.57 -7.51 8.07
C ILE A 79 17.81 -6.40 7.34
N TYR A 80 17.80 -5.18 7.90
CA TYR A 80 17.11 -4.06 7.25
C TYR A 80 17.75 -3.65 5.93
N GLU A 81 19.09 -3.61 5.83
CA GLU A 81 19.76 -3.33 4.55
C GLU A 81 19.43 -4.39 3.48
N SER A 82 19.32 -5.66 3.88
CA SER A 82 18.87 -6.73 2.98
C SER A 82 17.41 -6.56 2.56
N TYR A 83 16.51 -6.19 3.48
CA TYR A 83 15.13 -5.86 3.13
C TYR A 83 15.06 -4.72 2.12
N LEU A 84 15.82 -3.64 2.31
CA LEU A 84 15.82 -2.51 1.38
C LEU A 84 16.19 -2.95 -0.05
N ILE A 85 17.26 -3.73 -0.18
CA ILE A 85 17.76 -4.18 -1.49
C ILE A 85 16.75 -5.10 -2.19
N VAL A 86 16.15 -6.04 -1.46
CA VAL A 86 15.21 -7.00 -2.05
C VAL A 86 13.85 -6.35 -2.33
N LEU A 87 13.35 -5.48 -1.45
CA LEU A 87 12.10 -4.74 -1.68
C LEU A 87 12.22 -3.80 -2.88
N ASP A 88 13.34 -3.09 -3.03
CA ASP A 88 13.62 -2.26 -4.21
C ASP A 88 13.59 -3.08 -5.50
N ALA A 89 14.22 -4.26 -5.50
CA ALA A 89 14.16 -5.18 -6.64
C ALA A 89 12.72 -5.62 -6.95
N VAL A 90 11.93 -5.97 -5.93
CA VAL A 90 10.53 -6.38 -6.08
C VAL A 90 9.68 -5.22 -6.61
N GLU A 91 9.81 -4.02 -6.05
CA GLU A 91 9.11 -2.81 -6.50
C GLU A 91 9.38 -2.56 -7.98
N GLN A 92 10.65 -2.56 -8.39
CA GLN A 92 11.03 -2.31 -9.77
C GLN A 92 10.54 -3.42 -10.72
N CYS A 93 10.56 -4.69 -10.29
CA CYS A 93 9.96 -5.78 -11.08
C CYS A 93 8.46 -5.56 -11.28
N LEU A 94 7.74 -5.09 -10.26
CA LEU A 94 6.30 -4.82 -10.31
C LEU A 94 5.98 -3.58 -11.15
N ALA A 95 6.76 -2.51 -11.03
CA ALA A 95 6.54 -1.27 -11.78
C ALA A 95 6.66 -1.47 -13.30
N ASN A 96 7.54 -2.38 -13.73
CA ASN A 96 7.73 -2.75 -15.13
C ASN A 96 6.57 -3.57 -15.74
N THR A 97 5.55 -3.94 -14.97
CA THR A 97 4.43 -4.79 -15.46
C THR A 97 3.35 -4.04 -16.23
N LYS A 98 3.34 -2.70 -16.16
CA LYS A 98 2.28 -1.85 -16.75
C LYS A 98 2.02 -2.09 -18.24
N ASP A 99 3.02 -2.57 -18.99
CA ASP A 99 2.93 -2.76 -20.44
C ASP A 99 2.70 -4.23 -20.89
N LEU A 100 2.61 -5.19 -19.95
CA LEU A 100 2.60 -6.62 -20.27
C LEU A 100 1.34 -7.33 -19.77
N SER A 101 0.50 -7.79 -20.70
CA SER A 101 -0.70 -8.61 -20.45
C SER A 101 -0.40 -9.98 -19.82
N THR A 102 0.85 -10.43 -19.85
CA THR A 102 1.33 -11.71 -19.29
C THR A 102 1.88 -11.61 -17.87
N SER A 103 1.80 -10.44 -17.23
CA SER A 103 2.46 -10.12 -15.95
C SER A 103 1.65 -10.48 -14.69
N ARG A 104 0.53 -11.20 -14.82
CA ARG A 104 -0.29 -11.53 -13.65
C ARG A 104 0.51 -12.42 -12.70
N LEU A 105 0.81 -11.87 -11.51
CA LEU A 105 1.32 -12.66 -10.40
C LEU A 105 0.28 -13.73 -10.07
N ASP A 106 0.73 -14.96 -9.84
CA ASP A 106 -0.14 -16.01 -9.33
C ASP A 106 -0.73 -15.53 -8.01
N GLU A 107 -2.06 -15.50 -7.91
CA GLU A 107 -2.79 -15.03 -6.73
C GLU A 107 -2.34 -15.80 -5.47
N ALA A 108 -1.98 -17.08 -5.60
CA ALA A 108 -1.47 -17.86 -4.48
C ALA A 108 -0.09 -17.38 -4.02
N ILE A 109 0.80 -16.97 -4.94
CA ILE A 109 2.12 -16.39 -4.59
C ILE A 109 1.91 -15.03 -3.92
N TYR A 110 1.02 -14.21 -4.48
CA TYR A 110 0.71 -12.91 -3.91
C TYR A 110 0.14 -13.01 -2.48
N VAL A 111 -0.98 -13.71 -2.31
CA VAL A 111 -1.76 -13.77 -1.07
C VAL A 111 -1.05 -14.60 0.00
N ASN A 112 -0.45 -15.74 -0.35
CA ASN A 112 0.11 -16.67 0.65
C ASN A 112 1.61 -16.45 0.91
N LYS A 113 2.30 -15.69 0.04
CA LYS A 113 3.74 -15.48 0.20
C LYS A 113 4.13 -14.03 0.37
N LEU A 114 3.83 -13.18 -0.60
CA LEU A 114 4.37 -11.82 -0.63
C LEU A 114 3.60 -10.88 0.31
N LEU A 115 2.27 -10.88 0.24
CA LEU A 115 1.43 -10.00 1.02
C LEU A 115 1.67 -10.09 2.54
N PRO A 116 1.78 -11.29 3.17
CA PRO A 116 2.03 -11.39 4.61
C PRO A 116 3.35 -10.73 5.03
N VAL A 117 4.40 -10.88 4.22
CA VAL A 117 5.71 -10.27 4.52
C VAL A 117 5.62 -8.75 4.38
N VAL A 118 5.02 -8.25 3.30
CA VAL A 118 4.84 -6.80 3.09
C VAL A 118 4.00 -6.17 4.21
N CYS A 119 2.87 -6.78 4.57
CA CYS A 119 2.02 -6.33 5.69
C CYS A 119 2.79 -6.27 7.01
N LYS A 120 3.64 -7.26 7.30
CA LYS A 120 4.49 -7.25 8.50
C LYS A 120 5.49 -6.09 8.46
N LEU A 121 6.12 -5.86 7.31
CA LEU A 121 7.14 -4.81 7.14
C LEU A 121 6.57 -3.39 7.27
N LEU A 122 5.32 -3.17 6.86
CA LEU A 122 4.61 -1.90 7.09
C LEU A 122 4.46 -1.57 8.59
N ASN A 123 4.37 -2.61 9.43
CA ASN A 123 4.09 -2.49 10.87
C ASN A 123 5.32 -2.76 11.77
N VAL A 124 6.53 -2.81 11.20
CA VAL A 124 7.76 -3.00 12.00
C VAL A 124 7.90 -1.84 12.98
N PRO A 125 8.12 -2.08 14.30
CA PRO A 125 8.25 -1.02 15.30
C PRO A 125 9.57 -0.25 15.17
N GLY A 126 9.55 1.04 15.54
CA GLY A 126 10.75 1.90 15.62
C GLY A 126 10.80 3.04 14.60
N ASP A 127 11.52 4.11 14.95
CA ASP A 127 11.54 5.36 14.17
C ASP A 127 12.91 5.66 13.53
N GLY A 128 13.78 4.65 13.47
CA GLY A 128 15.07 4.77 12.78
C GLY A 128 14.88 5.01 11.28
N ILE A 129 15.78 5.78 10.68
CA ILE A 129 15.76 6.12 9.24
C ILE A 129 15.63 4.86 8.37
N THR A 130 16.40 3.82 8.68
CA THR A 130 16.36 2.55 7.94
C THR A 130 15.00 1.84 8.05
N VAL A 131 14.38 1.88 9.24
CA VAL A 131 13.04 1.29 9.44
C VAL A 131 12.00 2.05 8.63
N GLN A 132 12.07 3.38 8.60
CA GLN A 132 11.19 4.21 7.78
C GLN A 132 11.37 3.92 6.27
N GLN A 133 12.61 3.73 5.81
CA GLN A 133 12.88 3.35 4.42
C GLN A 133 12.31 1.97 4.08
N VAL A 134 12.38 1.00 5.01
CA VAL A 134 11.77 -0.32 4.81
C VAL A 134 10.25 -0.24 4.74
N ARG A 135 9.61 0.53 5.63
CA ARG A 135 8.16 0.79 5.56
C ARG A 135 7.77 1.46 4.25
N GLN A 136 8.57 2.43 3.79
CA GLN A 136 8.32 3.13 2.53
C GLN A 136 8.40 2.19 1.32
N LEU A 137 9.45 1.37 1.22
CA LEU A 137 9.56 0.40 0.12
C LEU A 137 8.47 -0.67 0.21
N ALA A 138 8.09 -1.13 1.40
CA ALA A 138 6.96 -2.05 1.58
C ALA A 138 5.65 -1.41 1.10
N SER A 139 5.44 -0.12 1.38
CA SER A 139 4.31 0.66 0.87
C SER A 139 4.33 0.73 -0.66
N ASN A 140 5.48 1.02 -1.27
CA ASN A 140 5.60 1.09 -2.73
C ASN A 140 5.33 -0.28 -3.39
N VAL A 141 5.82 -1.37 -2.80
CA VAL A 141 5.54 -2.74 -3.25
C VAL A 141 4.04 -3.04 -3.17
N LEU A 142 3.38 -2.70 -2.05
CA LEU A 142 1.95 -2.91 -1.90
C LEU A 142 1.14 -2.08 -2.91
N PHE A 143 1.54 -0.83 -3.13
CA PHE A 143 0.96 0.05 -4.14
C PHE A 143 1.08 -0.57 -5.54
N ALA A 144 2.29 -0.98 -5.95
CA ALA A 144 2.52 -1.61 -7.25
C ALA A 144 1.72 -2.91 -7.43
N LEU A 145 1.60 -3.73 -6.37
CA LEU A 145 0.77 -4.95 -6.41
C LEU A 145 -0.71 -4.64 -6.59
N SER A 146 -1.21 -3.61 -5.90
CA SER A 146 -2.61 -3.24 -5.92
C SER A 146 -3.10 -2.72 -7.28
N VAL A 147 -2.21 -2.24 -8.15
CA VAL A 147 -2.56 -1.83 -9.53
C VAL A 147 -3.29 -2.96 -10.26
N ASN A 148 -2.78 -4.19 -10.15
CA ASN A 148 -3.33 -5.37 -10.83
C ASN A 148 -4.17 -6.28 -9.91
N ASN A 149 -4.06 -6.12 -8.60
CA ASN A 149 -4.69 -7.00 -7.59
C ASN A 149 -5.60 -6.24 -6.61
N PHE A 150 -6.13 -5.07 -7.02
CA PHE A 150 -7.00 -4.25 -6.18
C PHE A 150 -8.17 -5.05 -5.61
N GLY A 151 -8.85 -5.87 -6.43
CA GLY A 151 -10.01 -6.65 -5.99
C GLY A 151 -9.72 -7.59 -4.82
N THR A 152 -8.59 -8.29 -4.85
CA THR A 152 -8.14 -9.19 -3.78
C THR A 152 -7.80 -8.41 -2.50
N LEU A 153 -7.05 -7.30 -2.60
CA LEU A 153 -6.74 -6.45 -1.43
C LEU A 153 -7.97 -5.79 -0.84
N PHE A 154 -8.82 -5.23 -1.69
CA PHE A 154 -10.05 -4.58 -1.27
C PHE A 154 -10.98 -5.57 -0.57
N SER A 155 -11.07 -6.81 -1.06
CA SER A 155 -11.83 -7.86 -0.37
C SER A 155 -11.25 -8.17 1.02
N LYS A 156 -9.92 -8.17 1.17
CA LYS A 156 -9.27 -8.33 2.48
C LYS A 156 -9.64 -7.19 3.44
N VAL A 157 -9.63 -5.95 2.97
CA VAL A 157 -10.06 -4.77 3.76
C VAL A 157 -11.53 -4.89 4.17
N VAL A 158 -12.41 -5.24 3.22
CA VAL A 158 -13.84 -5.43 3.48
C VAL A 158 -14.08 -6.55 4.49
N SER A 159 -13.45 -7.71 4.34
CA SER A 159 -13.54 -8.81 5.30
C SER A 159 -13.01 -8.43 6.68
N ARG A 160 -11.97 -7.57 6.73
CA ARG A 160 -11.51 -7.03 8.02
C ARG A 160 -12.59 -6.16 8.66
N LEU A 161 -13.17 -5.22 7.92
CA LEU A 161 -14.25 -4.37 8.44
C LEU A 161 -15.41 -5.20 8.98
N GLU A 162 -15.83 -6.24 8.25
CA GLU A 162 -16.88 -7.17 8.69
C GLU A 162 -16.50 -7.92 9.97
N CYS A 163 -15.24 -8.36 10.08
CA CYS A 163 -14.73 -9.01 11.29
C CYS A 163 -14.75 -8.06 12.50
N LEU A 164 -14.38 -6.78 12.31
CA LEU A 164 -14.42 -5.76 13.38
C LEU A 164 -15.86 -5.44 13.82
N ILE A 165 -16.80 -5.43 12.87
CA ILE A 165 -18.23 -5.28 13.16
C ILE A 165 -18.75 -6.46 13.97
N ALA A 166 -18.36 -7.69 13.60
CA ALA A 166 -18.84 -8.92 14.23
C ALA A 166 -18.22 -9.21 15.60
N SER A 167 -16.92 -8.98 15.77
CA SER A 167 -16.20 -9.33 17.01
C SER A 167 -16.62 -8.47 18.20
N GLY A 168 -16.92 -7.18 17.94
CA GLY A 168 -17.26 -6.22 18.98
C GLY A 168 -16.19 -6.05 20.06
N ASP A 169 -14.98 -6.56 19.86
CA ASP A 169 -13.90 -6.57 20.84
C ASP A 169 -12.95 -5.40 20.59
N GLU A 170 -12.62 -4.64 21.65
CA GLU A 170 -11.69 -3.50 21.58
C GLU A 170 -10.23 -3.94 21.35
N THR A 171 -9.93 -5.23 21.55
CA THR A 171 -8.60 -5.81 21.29
C THR A 171 -8.42 -6.26 19.85
N CYS A 172 -9.46 -6.18 19.01
CA CYS A 172 -9.36 -6.63 17.62
C CYS A 172 -8.50 -5.67 16.79
N GLU A 173 -7.37 -6.17 16.31
CA GLU A 173 -6.24 -5.35 15.93
C GLU A 173 -6.33 -4.35 14.76
N ALA A 174 -7.41 -4.02 14.06
CA ALA A 174 -7.50 -2.99 12.98
C ALA A 174 -6.39 -2.79 11.88
N GLY A 175 -5.19 -3.37 11.94
CA GLY A 175 -4.03 -2.99 11.12
C GLY A 175 -4.18 -3.28 9.62
N ASP A 176 -5.08 -4.19 9.25
CA ASP A 176 -5.45 -4.41 7.85
C ASP A 176 -6.26 -3.22 7.26
N LEU A 177 -6.84 -2.34 8.08
CA LEU A 177 -7.48 -1.10 7.58
C LEU A 177 -6.44 -0.11 7.07
N ASP A 178 -5.25 -0.11 7.67
CA ASP A 178 -4.14 0.73 7.26
C ASP A 178 -3.68 0.40 5.83
N LEU A 179 -3.96 -0.80 5.32
CA LEU A 179 -3.69 -1.17 3.92
C LEU A 179 -4.33 -0.20 2.92
N ILE A 180 -5.47 0.42 3.26
CA ILE A 180 -6.17 1.39 2.41
C ILE A 180 -5.22 2.50 1.96
N GLN A 181 -4.38 3.01 2.86
CA GLN A 181 -3.49 4.14 2.52
C GLN A 181 -2.38 3.76 1.55
N HIS A 182 -2.03 2.48 1.46
CA HIS A 182 -0.93 1.98 0.64
C HIS A 182 -1.39 1.45 -0.72
N MET A 183 -2.70 1.44 -0.98
CA MET A 183 -3.27 0.95 -2.22
C MET A 183 -3.24 2.02 -3.32
N ASN A 184 -3.04 1.57 -4.56
CA ASN A 184 -3.28 2.33 -5.76
C ASN A 184 -4.79 2.38 -6.02
N VAL A 185 -5.36 3.56 -5.80
CA VAL A 185 -6.79 3.82 -5.90
C VAL A 185 -6.97 4.89 -6.98
N ASP A 186 -7.57 4.51 -8.12
CA ASP A 186 -8.08 5.44 -9.14
C ASP A 186 -9.47 5.95 -8.74
N MET A 187 -10.05 6.89 -9.49
CA MET A 187 -11.34 7.50 -9.16
C MET A 187 -12.48 6.48 -9.00
N LEU A 188 -12.50 5.41 -9.82
CA LEU A 188 -13.51 4.36 -9.72
C LEU A 188 -13.35 3.57 -8.41
N LYS A 189 -12.11 3.17 -8.10
CA LYS A 189 -11.77 2.48 -6.85
C LYS A 189 -12.01 3.36 -5.63
N LEU A 190 -11.78 4.67 -5.73
CA LEU A 190 -12.01 5.63 -4.66
C LEU A 190 -13.50 5.75 -4.37
N THR A 191 -14.32 5.92 -5.41
CA THR A 191 -15.78 5.96 -5.28
C THR A 191 -16.29 4.70 -4.57
N ARG A 192 -15.78 3.53 -4.96
CA ARG A 192 -16.12 2.25 -4.32
C ARG A 192 -15.68 2.19 -2.85
N LEU A 193 -14.47 2.66 -2.53
CA LEU A 193 -13.96 2.71 -1.16
C LEU A 193 -14.85 3.58 -0.26
N LEU A 194 -15.20 4.79 -0.71
CA LEU A 194 -16.05 5.71 0.06
C LEU A 194 -17.46 5.14 0.28
N ASN A 195 -18.04 4.50 -0.74
CA ASN A 195 -19.33 3.82 -0.59
C ASN A 195 -19.28 2.71 0.46
N GLU A 196 -18.23 1.87 0.46
CA GLU A 196 -18.07 0.82 1.47
C GLU A 196 -17.96 1.39 2.90
N GLU A 197 -17.25 2.51 3.06
CA GLU A 197 -17.13 3.20 4.33
C GLU A 197 -18.48 3.75 4.80
N VAL A 198 -19.21 4.46 3.93
CA VAL A 198 -20.55 5.00 4.23
C VAL A 198 -21.49 3.89 4.70
N GLN A 199 -21.50 2.74 4.02
CA GLN A 199 -22.37 1.62 4.36
C GLN A 199 -22.04 0.98 5.71
N LYS A 200 -20.75 0.89 6.06
CA LYS A 200 -20.27 0.18 7.25
C LYS A 200 -20.06 1.09 8.46
N TRP A 201 -20.01 2.41 8.28
CA TRP A 201 -19.67 3.39 9.31
C TRP A 201 -20.49 3.22 10.60
N ARG A 202 -21.83 3.16 10.48
CA ARG A 202 -22.74 3.06 11.63
C ARG A 202 -22.67 1.72 12.34
N LEU A 203 -22.18 0.68 11.67
CA LEU A 203 -22.01 -0.66 12.22
C LEU A 203 -20.67 -0.80 12.94
N LEU A 204 -19.67 -0.03 12.52
CA LEU A 204 -18.32 -0.07 13.07
C LEU A 204 -18.25 0.65 14.43
N LYS A 205 -17.48 0.08 15.37
CA LYS A 205 -17.28 0.70 16.68
C LYS A 205 -16.42 1.96 16.61
N LYS A 206 -16.74 2.93 17.49
CA LYS A 206 -16.18 4.28 17.50
C LYS A 206 -14.65 4.39 17.60
N PHE A 207 -13.97 3.42 18.18
CA PHE A 207 -12.51 3.45 18.32
C PHE A 207 -11.79 3.02 17.03
N HIS A 208 -12.45 2.28 16.15
CA HIS A 208 -11.92 1.94 14.82
C HIS A 208 -12.12 3.06 13.79
N HIS A 209 -13.11 3.96 14.00
CA HIS A 209 -13.36 5.11 13.10
C HIS A 209 -12.12 5.98 12.93
N THR A 210 -11.36 6.23 14.01
CA THR A 210 -10.16 7.08 13.94
C THR A 210 -9.12 6.54 12.96
N GLU A 211 -8.93 5.22 12.92
CA GLU A 211 -7.96 4.60 12.01
C GLU A 211 -8.46 4.68 10.57
N LEU A 212 -9.73 4.29 10.36
CA LEU A 212 -10.35 4.33 9.03
C LEU A 212 -10.29 5.72 8.40
N VAL A 213 -10.62 6.77 9.18
CA VAL A 213 -10.55 8.17 8.73
C VAL A 213 -9.16 8.54 8.24
N LYS A 214 -8.10 8.17 8.99
CA LYS A 214 -6.71 8.48 8.61
C LYS A 214 -6.31 7.74 7.34
N SER A 215 -6.65 6.45 7.23
CA SER A 215 -6.27 5.65 6.08
C SER A 215 -6.97 6.14 4.80
N VAL A 216 -8.24 6.55 4.90
CA VAL A 216 -9.02 7.08 3.78
C VAL A 216 -8.55 8.48 3.38
N GLU A 217 -8.25 9.36 4.35
CA GLU A 217 -7.62 10.66 4.08
C GLU A 217 -6.33 10.49 3.26
N LYS A 218 -5.46 9.58 3.69
CA LYS A 218 -4.21 9.28 2.98
C LYS A 218 -4.43 8.67 1.61
N ALA A 219 -5.43 7.82 1.43
CA ALA A 219 -5.79 7.27 0.13
C ALA A 219 -6.23 8.37 -0.86
N ILE A 220 -6.99 9.38 -0.41
CA ILE A 220 -7.39 10.51 -1.27
C ILE A 220 -6.17 11.36 -1.63
N TRP A 221 -5.27 11.64 -0.68
CA TRP A 221 -4.02 12.35 -0.98
C TRP A 221 -3.17 11.60 -2.01
N ASN A 222 -3.00 10.28 -1.82
CA ASN A 222 -2.25 9.46 -2.74
C ASN A 222 -2.91 9.40 -4.13
N TRP A 223 -4.25 9.40 -4.21
CA TRP A 223 -4.97 9.52 -5.47
C TRP A 223 -4.68 10.85 -6.17
N LEU A 224 -4.71 11.98 -5.46
CA LEU A 224 -4.36 13.30 -6.03
C LEU A 224 -2.93 13.34 -6.58
N ASP A 225 -1.97 12.76 -5.85
CA ASP A 225 -0.56 12.72 -6.25
C ASP A 225 -0.33 11.76 -7.43
N THR A 226 -1.07 10.64 -7.48
CA THR A 226 -0.91 9.60 -8.51
C THR A 226 -1.66 9.93 -9.80
N TYR A 227 -2.86 10.51 -9.70
CA TYR A 227 -3.81 10.72 -10.79
C TYR A 227 -4.28 12.19 -10.89
N PRO A 228 -3.36 13.17 -11.02
CA PRO A 228 -3.73 14.59 -11.07
C PRO A 228 -4.63 14.94 -12.28
N GLU A 229 -4.55 14.17 -13.36
CA GLU A 229 -5.43 14.29 -14.52
C GLU A 229 -6.87 13.88 -14.20
N GLU A 230 -7.09 12.81 -13.42
CA GLU A 230 -8.44 12.40 -13.00
C GLU A 230 -9.06 13.48 -12.12
N PHE A 231 -8.27 14.09 -11.24
CA PHE A 231 -8.72 15.24 -10.45
C PHE A 231 -9.10 16.42 -11.34
N THR A 232 -8.26 16.76 -12.33
CA THR A 232 -8.56 17.84 -13.28
C THR A 232 -9.85 17.58 -14.06
N ASP A 233 -10.10 16.33 -14.44
CA ASP A 233 -11.32 15.94 -15.12
C ASP A 233 -12.53 15.96 -14.20
N LEU A 234 -12.40 15.54 -12.94
CA LEU A 234 -13.43 15.62 -11.91
C LEU A 234 -13.91 17.07 -11.70
N GLN A 235 -12.99 18.03 -11.67
CA GLN A 235 -13.33 19.46 -11.53
C GLN A 235 -14.17 19.97 -12.72
N LYS A 236 -14.00 19.41 -13.92
CA LYS A 236 -14.76 19.80 -15.12
C LYS A 236 -16.05 19.01 -15.29
N ARG A 237 -16.04 17.75 -14.86
CA ARG A 237 -17.11 16.77 -15.02
C ARG A 237 -17.34 16.08 -13.68
N PRO A 238 -18.14 16.70 -12.79
CA PRO A 238 -18.41 16.16 -11.47
C PRO A 238 -19.03 14.77 -11.56
N ASN A 239 -18.62 13.87 -10.66
CA ASN A 239 -19.14 12.52 -10.57
C ASN A 239 -20.24 12.45 -9.49
N ALA A 240 -21.48 12.24 -9.91
CA ALA A 240 -22.64 12.25 -9.02
C ALA A 240 -22.60 11.15 -7.94
N GLU A 241 -22.10 9.95 -8.27
CA GLU A 241 -21.98 8.85 -7.30
C GLU A 241 -20.89 9.15 -6.26
N LEU A 242 -19.75 9.69 -6.71
CA LEU A 242 -18.70 10.14 -5.80
C LEU A 242 -19.22 11.25 -4.87
N SER A 243 -19.90 12.25 -5.41
CA SER A 243 -20.44 13.37 -4.62
C SER A 243 -21.45 12.91 -3.58
N ASP A 244 -22.37 12.00 -3.94
CA ASP A 244 -23.34 11.42 -3.00
C ASP A 244 -22.65 10.64 -1.86
N ASN A 245 -21.59 9.88 -2.17
CA ASN A 245 -20.80 9.21 -1.13
C ASN A 245 -20.05 10.20 -0.24
N CYS A 246 -19.44 11.24 -0.83
CA CYS A 246 -18.74 12.29 -0.08
C CYS A 246 -19.67 13.06 0.85
N GLU A 247 -20.86 13.45 0.39
CA GLU A 247 -21.86 14.15 1.20
C GLU A 247 -22.32 13.30 2.39
N LYS A 248 -22.70 12.04 2.14
CA LYS A 248 -23.08 11.08 3.19
C LYS A 248 -21.96 10.87 4.20
N LEU A 249 -20.73 10.71 3.74
CA LEU A 249 -19.59 10.52 4.63
C LEU A 249 -19.28 11.78 5.43
N PHE A 250 -19.43 12.97 4.82
CA PHE A 250 -19.23 14.25 5.49
C PHE A 250 -20.19 14.41 6.68
N GLU A 251 -21.48 14.10 6.52
CA GLU A 251 -22.47 14.12 7.61
C GLU A 251 -22.13 13.13 8.73
N LEU A 252 -21.70 11.92 8.36
CA LEU A 252 -21.28 10.90 9.33
C LEU A 252 -20.06 11.33 10.14
N LEU A 253 -19.09 11.96 9.47
CA LEU A 253 -17.89 12.53 10.07
C LEU A 253 -18.21 13.71 10.99
N ASP A 254 -19.10 14.61 10.56
CA ASP A 254 -19.52 15.77 11.34
C ASP A 254 -20.16 15.33 12.67
N SER A 255 -21.13 14.41 12.59
CA SER A 255 -21.77 13.83 13.79
C SER A 255 -20.79 13.10 14.72
N PHE A 256 -19.73 12.50 14.16
CA PHE A 256 -18.68 11.84 14.94
C PHE A 256 -17.74 12.84 15.62
N GLY A 257 -17.44 13.95 14.96
CA GLY A 257 -16.63 15.06 15.46
C GLY A 257 -17.31 15.80 16.61
N GLU A 258 -18.60 16.12 16.47
CA GLU A 258 -19.39 16.81 17.51
C GLU A 258 -19.43 16.05 18.85
N ALA A 259 -19.39 14.72 18.79
CA ALA A 259 -19.42 13.87 19.99
C ALA A 259 -18.22 14.06 20.93
N ASN A 260 -17.08 14.57 20.43
CA ASN A 260 -15.91 14.88 21.26
C ASN A 260 -14.96 15.85 20.53
N ARG A 261 -14.66 17.02 21.12
CA ARG A 261 -13.73 18.02 20.56
C ARG A 261 -12.36 17.47 20.15
N ARG A 262 -11.85 16.42 20.82
CA ARG A 262 -10.58 15.79 20.42
C ARG A 262 -10.67 15.05 19.07
N LYS A 263 -11.87 14.60 18.69
CA LYS A 263 -12.12 13.89 17.43
C LYS A 263 -12.14 14.81 16.22
N VAL A 264 -12.61 16.05 16.42
CA VAL A 264 -12.66 17.09 15.38
C VAL A 264 -11.31 17.25 14.68
N GLN A 265 -10.20 17.21 15.43
CA GLN A 265 -8.85 17.34 14.87
C GLN A 265 -8.50 16.25 13.85
N TYR A 266 -8.98 15.01 14.04
CA TYR A 266 -8.70 13.90 13.13
C TYR A 266 -9.68 13.86 11.96
N VAL A 267 -10.89 14.36 12.16
CA VAL A 267 -11.97 14.32 11.18
C VAL A 267 -11.81 15.42 10.13
N TRP A 268 -11.35 16.60 10.57
CA TRP A 268 -11.31 17.80 9.74
C TRP A 268 -10.48 17.62 8.45
N PRO A 269 -9.27 17.02 8.46
CA PRO A 269 -8.53 16.78 7.23
C PRO A 269 -9.33 15.99 6.19
N LEU A 270 -9.97 14.88 6.59
CA LEU A 270 -10.80 14.09 5.67
C LEU A 270 -12.01 14.89 5.17
N GLN A 271 -12.71 15.63 6.04
CA GLN A 271 -13.83 16.49 5.63
C GLN A 271 -13.42 17.49 4.54
N MET A 272 -12.24 18.12 4.67
CA MET A 272 -11.72 19.02 3.65
C MET A 272 -11.43 18.30 2.33
N MET A 273 -10.87 17.09 2.38
CA MET A 273 -10.63 16.29 1.19
C MET A 273 -11.94 15.90 0.50
N LEU A 274 -12.99 15.54 1.25
CA LEU A 274 -14.31 15.26 0.68
C LEU A 274 -14.93 16.46 -0.02
N LEU A 275 -14.74 17.68 0.51
CA LEU A 275 -15.18 18.91 -0.17
C LEU A 275 -14.41 19.15 -1.47
N VAL A 276 -13.09 18.89 -1.48
CA VAL A 276 -12.25 19.03 -2.69
C VAL A 276 -12.71 18.05 -3.80
N LEU A 277 -13.21 16.87 -3.43
CA LEU A 277 -13.81 15.90 -4.36
C LEU A 277 -15.19 16.32 -4.89
N CYS A 278 -15.83 17.33 -4.30
CA CYS A 278 -17.17 17.83 -4.63
C CYS A 278 -17.12 19.27 -5.16
N PRO A 279 -16.66 19.51 -6.41
CA PRO A 279 -16.46 20.86 -6.95
C PRO A 279 -17.71 21.74 -6.91
N ILE A 280 -18.89 21.19 -7.20
CA ILE A 280 -20.16 21.95 -7.19
C ILE A 280 -20.47 22.46 -5.78
N ILE A 281 -20.42 21.56 -4.79
CA ILE A 281 -20.71 21.90 -3.39
C ILE A 281 -19.69 22.94 -2.90
N LEU A 282 -18.41 22.75 -3.23
CA LEU A 282 -17.37 23.70 -2.85
C LEU A 282 -17.57 25.08 -3.47
N GLU A 283 -17.94 25.16 -4.74
CA GLU A 283 -18.25 26.42 -5.43
C GLU A 283 -19.47 27.13 -4.80
N GLU A 284 -20.54 26.38 -4.51
CA GLU A 284 -21.72 26.90 -3.83
C GLU A 284 -21.41 27.46 -2.44
N LEU A 285 -20.57 26.75 -1.66
CA LEU A 285 -20.11 27.21 -0.35
C LEU A 285 -19.29 28.49 -0.44
N VAL A 286 -18.33 28.56 -1.36
CA VAL A 286 -17.51 29.77 -1.59
C VAL A 286 -18.41 30.94 -1.98
N TYR A 287 -19.34 30.72 -2.91
CA TYR A 287 -20.28 31.76 -3.34
C TYR A 287 -21.17 32.26 -2.20
N ALA A 288 -21.66 31.35 -1.34
CA ALA A 288 -22.45 31.71 -0.17
C ALA A 288 -21.63 32.58 0.81
N LEU A 289 -20.37 32.22 1.07
CA LEU A 289 -19.49 32.97 1.95
C LEU A 289 -19.18 34.37 1.40
N GLU A 290 -18.94 34.50 0.10
CA GLU A 290 -18.70 35.80 -0.55
C GLU A 290 -19.91 36.75 -0.47
N LYS A 291 -21.12 36.20 -0.42
CA LYS A 291 -22.37 36.96 -0.35
C LYS A 291 -22.85 37.25 1.07
N GLY A 292 -22.06 36.96 2.09
CA GLY A 292 -22.45 37.15 3.48
C GLY A 292 -23.53 36.16 3.94
N GLY A 293 -23.49 34.93 3.40
CA GLY A 293 -24.19 33.79 3.99
C GLY A 293 -23.80 33.59 5.46
N PRO A 294 -24.65 32.92 6.25
CA PRO A 294 -24.35 32.66 7.66
C PRO A 294 -23.01 31.95 7.85
#